data_AF-F0Y898-F1
#
_entry.id   AF-F0Y898-F1
#
_cell.length_a   1.000
_cell.length_b   1.000
_cell.length_c   1.000
_cell.angle_alpha   90.00
_cell.angle_beta   90.00
_cell.angle_gamma   90.00
#
_symmetry.space_group_name_H-M   'P 1'
#
loop_
_entity.id
_entity.type
_entity.pdbx_description
1 polymer ?
#
loop_
_entity_poly.entity_id
_entity_poly.type
_entity_poly.pdbx_seq_one_letter_code
_entity_poly.pdbx_strand_id
1 'polypeptide(L)'
;MAAPYEGPLRLCDVEGAAQLLSAEWPKQSAESRAKLLRASLDEALPQHVVVVESGAVVAHAALKRAAETCDGRNGAAVSVVVAAAARRRGLGRRVVRLAEAEAAARGLGYVYLWTRVPEFYAGLGYREARAVPLRRGSAAKLPEPAVLALEAALLKRSPPAPPEREDGDVWMRRRVLDRCADGAADVPAAALAAALGGGAVAVGVRAFPWERQVGPSCGCAAVTMAAAALAAAAAPDVAGVGFEAAPADAAPQAGALAAALALGSTDGELFDARDLARVAAARGLRGAVAAAATADAWRAAIAASLAAGAVVAFAYDRGEASDGYAPVKRRGHRAHYAVAVAIRGDAVACLHGLSRRPLVATCAELQASNAQIAEVDPDEAAWAAAAELNLADRLVVLSRPRPACARVALSVRKAGGLLFPSKVVLRWSFELGGAARAVALTASLRKKTREIEVDGEALSRGDGAAFRDDRASRFSWTRHGHRFALEERLDLPKGAEAARRFRLSVDDVPFDVGAGGCVAT
;
A
#
# COMPACT_ATOMS: atom_id res chain seq x y z
N MET A 1 5.13 43.93 -18.76
CA MET A 1 6.13 43.45 -17.77
C MET A 1 6.37 41.97 -18.03
N ALA A 2 7.61 41.51 -18.04
CA ALA A 2 7.90 40.08 -18.16
C ALA A 2 7.33 39.33 -16.95
N ALA A 3 6.79 38.13 -17.18
CA ALA A 3 6.31 37.27 -16.10
C ALA A 3 7.49 36.90 -15.16
N PRO A 4 7.26 36.77 -13.84
CA PRO A 4 8.29 36.31 -12.91
C PRO A 4 8.77 34.92 -13.30
N TYR A 5 10.09 34.71 -13.32
CA TYR A 5 10.68 33.39 -13.56
C TYR A 5 10.83 32.64 -12.24
N GLU A 6 10.48 31.35 -12.27
CA GLU A 6 10.51 30.47 -11.12
C GLU A 6 10.99 29.10 -11.52
N GLY A 7 12.02 28.61 -10.84
CA GLY A 7 12.55 27.29 -11.13
C GLY A 7 14.00 27.13 -10.73
N PRO A 8 14.71 26.18 -11.36
CA PRO A 8 16.13 25.97 -11.16
C PRO A 8 16.95 27.25 -11.40
N LEU A 9 17.99 27.45 -10.59
CA LEU A 9 18.98 28.50 -10.80
C LEU A 9 19.66 28.30 -12.15
N ARG A 10 19.70 29.34 -12.99
CA ARG A 10 20.44 29.35 -14.24
C ARG A 10 21.74 30.13 -14.09
N LEU A 11 22.66 29.94 -15.04
CA LEU A 11 23.94 30.65 -15.03
C LEU A 11 23.79 32.18 -14.97
N CYS A 12 22.79 32.75 -15.65
CA CYS A 12 22.52 34.20 -15.63
C CYS A 12 21.93 34.72 -14.31
N ASP A 13 21.47 33.83 -13.42
CA ASP A 13 20.86 34.20 -12.14
C ASP A 13 21.88 34.12 -10.98
N VAL A 14 23.09 33.61 -11.23
CA VAL A 14 24.10 33.29 -10.20
C VAL A 14 24.53 34.51 -9.40
N GLU A 15 24.86 35.61 -10.07
CA GLU A 15 25.34 36.83 -9.44
C GLU A 15 24.27 37.43 -8.53
N GLY A 16 23.02 37.44 -9.00
CA GLY A 16 21.88 37.91 -8.22
C GLY A 16 21.63 37.04 -6.98
N ALA A 17 21.68 35.72 -7.12
CA ALA A 17 21.55 34.80 -5.99
C ALA A 17 22.69 34.95 -4.99
N ALA A 18 23.92 35.13 -5.46
CA ALA A 18 25.08 35.36 -4.60
C ALA A 18 24.99 36.67 -3.81
N GLN A 19 24.54 37.76 -4.45
CA GLN A 19 24.29 39.03 -3.80
C GLN A 19 23.20 38.90 -2.71
N LEU A 20 22.07 38.26 -3.04
CA LEU A 20 20.99 38.02 -2.09
C LEU A 20 21.47 37.25 -0.85
N LEU A 21 22.22 36.16 -1.06
CA LEU A 21 22.76 35.34 0.02
C LEU A 21 23.80 36.06 0.87
N SER A 22 24.64 36.90 0.27
CA SER A 22 25.61 37.72 1.01
C SER A 22 24.96 38.84 1.81
N ALA A 23 23.85 39.40 1.31
CA ALA A 23 23.08 40.39 2.05
C ALA A 23 22.44 39.80 3.33
N GLU A 24 21.93 38.57 3.27
CA GLU A 24 21.35 37.89 4.45
C GLU A 24 22.42 37.35 5.41
N TRP A 25 23.51 36.80 4.86
CA TRP A 25 24.57 36.17 5.63
C TRP A 25 25.95 36.71 5.21
N PRO A 26 26.40 37.84 5.79
CA PRO A 26 27.56 38.60 5.33
C PRO A 26 28.93 37.94 5.63
N LYS A 27 28.94 36.75 6.25
CA LYS A 27 30.18 35.98 6.52
C LYS A 27 30.97 35.59 5.26
N GLN A 28 30.34 35.63 4.08
CA GLN A 28 30.98 35.33 2.79
C GLN A 28 30.64 36.39 1.75
N SER A 29 31.64 36.81 0.96
CA SER A 29 31.47 37.77 -0.14
C SER A 29 30.60 37.19 -1.27
N ALA A 30 29.95 38.07 -2.02
CA ALA A 30 29.12 37.67 -3.16
C ALA A 30 29.94 36.94 -4.23
N GLU A 31 31.18 37.35 -4.46
CA GLU A 31 32.09 36.68 -5.41
C GLU A 31 32.39 35.23 -4.99
N SER A 32 32.70 35.01 -3.71
CA SER A 32 32.95 33.67 -3.16
C SER A 32 31.71 32.78 -3.27
N ARG A 33 30.52 33.33 -2.96
CA ARG A 33 29.25 32.61 -3.13
C ARG A 33 28.95 32.30 -4.59
N ALA A 34 29.17 33.23 -5.51
CA ALA A 34 28.98 33.02 -6.94
C ALA A 34 29.87 31.87 -7.43
N LYS A 35 31.13 31.81 -7.00
CA LYS A 35 32.03 30.68 -7.31
C LYS A 35 31.46 29.34 -6.83
N LEU A 36 30.94 29.27 -5.60
CA LEU A 36 30.33 28.06 -5.06
C LEU A 36 29.04 27.66 -5.81
N LEU A 37 28.18 28.64 -6.13
CA LEU A 37 26.94 28.41 -6.87
C LEU A 37 27.23 27.86 -8.27
N ARG A 38 28.19 28.44 -9.01
CA ARG A 38 28.59 27.94 -10.34
C ARG A 38 29.12 26.51 -10.26
N ALA A 39 29.94 26.21 -9.25
CA ALA A 39 30.48 24.87 -9.06
C ALA A 39 29.40 23.80 -8.78
N SER A 40 28.24 24.21 -8.26
CA SER A 40 27.11 23.31 -8.00
C SER A 40 26.08 23.20 -9.13
N LEU A 41 26.16 24.02 -10.20
CA LEU A 41 25.14 24.01 -11.27
C LEU A 41 25.07 22.66 -12.00
N ASP A 42 26.20 21.96 -12.13
CA ASP A 42 26.29 20.66 -12.80
C ASP A 42 26.05 19.47 -11.85
N GLU A 43 25.92 19.73 -10.53
CA GLU A 43 25.67 18.68 -9.55
C GLU A 43 24.18 18.36 -9.47
N ALA A 44 23.83 17.07 -9.30
CA ALA A 44 22.44 16.70 -9.05
C ALA A 44 21.92 17.32 -7.73
N LEU A 45 22.75 17.34 -6.69
CA LEU A 45 22.49 18.04 -5.43
C LEU A 45 23.82 18.58 -4.90
N PRO A 46 23.91 19.85 -4.45
CA PRO A 46 22.78 20.74 -4.18
C PRO A 46 22.10 21.30 -5.43
N GLN A 47 20.78 21.28 -5.45
CA GLN A 47 19.99 21.94 -6.49
C GLN A 47 19.50 23.29 -5.97
N HIS A 48 19.81 24.36 -6.70
CA HIS A 48 19.38 25.71 -6.34
C HIS A 48 18.08 26.05 -7.07
N VAL A 49 17.13 26.65 -6.35
CA VAL A 49 15.88 27.18 -6.90
C VAL A 49 15.77 28.67 -6.56
N VAL A 50 15.26 29.45 -7.49
CA VAL A 50 15.14 30.91 -7.37
C VAL A 50 13.78 31.42 -7.84
N VAL A 51 13.42 32.59 -7.32
CA VAL A 51 12.35 33.43 -7.86
C VAL A 51 12.97 34.72 -8.36
N VAL A 52 12.70 35.06 -9.63
CA VAL A 52 13.23 36.25 -10.30
C VAL A 52 12.09 37.18 -10.68
N GLU A 53 12.16 38.42 -10.23
CA GLU A 53 11.20 39.48 -10.55
C GLU A 53 11.93 40.68 -11.18
N SER A 54 11.43 41.17 -12.32
CA SER A 54 12.03 42.30 -13.02
C SER A 54 13.54 42.16 -13.29
N GLY A 55 14.00 40.92 -13.53
CA GLY A 55 15.41 40.60 -13.77
C GLY A 55 16.28 40.46 -12.52
N ALA A 56 15.73 40.62 -11.31
CA ALA A 56 16.46 40.47 -10.06
C ALA A 56 16.03 39.19 -9.30
N VAL A 57 16.99 38.47 -8.72
CA VAL A 57 16.72 37.33 -7.84
C VAL A 57 16.19 37.85 -6.50
N VAL A 58 14.93 37.57 -6.20
CA VAL A 58 14.22 38.06 -5.00
C VAL A 58 14.03 36.98 -3.93
N ALA A 59 14.14 35.70 -4.29
CA ALA A 59 14.14 34.59 -3.34
C ALA A 59 15.05 33.45 -3.81
N HIS A 60 15.59 32.71 -2.87
CA HIS A 60 16.48 31.57 -3.12
C HIS A 60 16.24 30.46 -2.08
N ALA A 61 16.35 29.21 -2.51
CA ALA A 61 16.57 28.06 -1.64
C ALA A 61 17.53 27.08 -2.32
N ALA A 62 18.26 26.30 -1.51
CA ALA A 62 19.11 25.22 -2.01
C ALA A 62 18.64 23.89 -1.42
N LEU A 63 18.31 22.93 -2.26
CA LEU A 63 17.98 21.57 -1.85
C LEU A 63 19.27 20.74 -1.78
N LYS A 64 19.60 20.23 -0.61
CA LYS A 64 20.75 19.33 -0.36
C LYS A 64 20.28 17.92 -0.07
N ARG A 65 21.14 16.93 -0.28
CA ARG A 65 20.87 15.55 0.17
C ARG A 65 21.07 15.46 1.69
N ALA A 66 20.04 14.99 2.40
CA ALA A 66 20.20 14.59 3.79
C ALA A 66 20.96 13.26 3.85
N ALA A 67 21.70 13.01 4.93
CA ALA A 67 22.25 11.69 5.21
C ALA A 67 21.09 10.68 5.28
N GLU A 68 21.34 9.47 4.79
CA GLU A 68 20.31 8.45 4.69
C GLU A 68 19.88 8.05 6.10
N THR A 69 18.61 8.30 6.41
CA THR A 69 17.96 7.82 7.62
C THR A 69 17.14 6.58 7.27
N CYS A 70 16.55 5.93 8.28
CA CYS A 70 15.60 4.83 8.07
C CYS A 70 14.39 5.20 7.18
N ASP A 71 14.19 6.49 6.88
CA ASP A 71 13.09 7.05 6.11
C ASP A 71 13.32 7.07 4.59
N GLY A 72 14.51 6.64 4.12
CA GLY A 72 14.87 6.57 2.70
C GLY A 72 15.63 7.78 2.17
N ARG A 73 15.51 8.06 0.87
CA ARG A 73 16.20 9.18 0.22
C ARG A 73 15.53 10.48 0.63
N ASN A 74 16.24 11.34 1.36
CA ASN A 74 15.70 12.59 1.88
C ASN A 74 16.52 13.80 1.42
N GLY A 75 15.86 14.96 1.36
CA GLY A 75 16.47 16.24 1.06
C GLY A 75 16.39 17.19 2.26
N ALA A 76 17.18 18.24 2.24
CA ALA A 76 17.04 19.37 3.14
C ALA A 76 17.04 20.67 2.35
N ALA A 77 16.03 21.50 2.56
CA ALA A 77 16.00 22.87 2.05
C ALA A 77 16.87 23.73 2.98
N VAL A 78 17.97 24.24 2.44
CA VAL A 78 18.93 25.09 3.13
C VAL A 78 18.99 26.47 2.46
N SER A 79 19.49 27.46 3.19
CA SER A 79 19.67 28.82 2.66
C SER A 79 18.40 29.38 2.02
N VAL A 80 17.24 29.11 2.66
CA VAL A 80 15.94 29.66 2.27
C VAL A 80 15.93 31.14 2.65
N VAL A 81 15.88 32.02 1.66
CA VAL A 81 15.96 33.48 1.85
C VAL A 81 15.04 34.21 0.89
N VAL A 82 14.45 35.31 1.36
CA VAL A 82 13.70 36.27 0.56
C VAL A 82 14.27 37.66 0.83
N ALA A 83 14.55 38.40 -0.24
CA ALA A 83 15.04 39.77 -0.17
C ALA A 83 14.16 40.61 0.77
N ALA A 84 14.76 41.40 1.67
CA ALA A 84 14.03 42.12 2.71
C ALA A 84 12.85 42.96 2.16
N ALA A 85 13.08 43.68 1.06
CA ALA A 85 12.07 44.50 0.36
C ALA A 85 10.94 43.68 -0.28
N ALA A 86 11.12 42.37 -0.46
CA ALA A 86 10.16 41.48 -1.11
C ALA A 86 9.47 40.51 -0.11
N ARG A 87 9.73 40.64 1.19
CA ARG A 87 9.08 39.83 2.24
C ARG A 87 7.58 40.16 2.33
N ARG A 88 6.81 39.28 2.99
CA ARG A 88 5.34 39.40 3.17
C ARG A 88 4.51 39.36 1.87
N ARG A 89 5.14 39.13 0.71
CA ARG A 89 4.49 38.95 -0.61
C ARG A 89 4.22 37.48 -0.99
N GLY A 90 4.35 36.56 -0.04
CA GLY A 90 4.18 35.11 -0.27
C GLY A 90 5.38 34.40 -0.93
N LEU A 91 6.44 35.13 -1.29
CA LEU A 91 7.63 34.56 -1.98
C LEU A 91 8.35 33.46 -1.18
N GLY A 92 8.36 33.56 0.16
CA GLY A 92 8.92 32.51 1.01
C GLY A 92 8.19 31.18 0.86
N ARG A 93 6.85 31.21 0.82
CA ARG A 93 6.03 30.02 0.54
C ARG A 93 6.37 29.48 -0.85
N ARG A 94 6.45 30.38 -1.84
CA ARG A 94 6.70 30.02 -3.25
C ARG A 94 8.04 29.31 -3.44
N VAL A 95 9.14 29.86 -2.90
CA VAL A 95 10.47 29.23 -3.03
C VAL A 95 10.60 27.91 -2.29
N VAL A 96 9.93 27.75 -1.13
CA VAL A 96 9.87 26.46 -0.43
C VAL A 96 9.10 25.43 -1.26
N ARG A 97 7.98 25.81 -1.89
CA ARG A 97 7.25 24.91 -2.80
C ARG A 97 8.06 24.48 -4.02
N LEU A 98 8.89 25.37 -4.57
CA LEU A 98 9.83 25.00 -5.65
C LEU A 98 10.84 23.95 -5.17
N ALA A 99 11.40 24.13 -3.97
CA ALA A 99 12.32 23.14 -3.39
C ALA A 99 11.65 21.79 -3.09
N GLU A 100 10.39 21.80 -2.63
CA GLU A 100 9.58 20.59 -2.44
C GLU A 100 9.29 19.88 -3.75
N ALA A 101 8.89 20.61 -4.80
CA ALA A 101 8.63 20.05 -6.12
C ALA A 101 9.89 19.42 -6.72
N GLU A 102 11.03 20.08 -6.58
CA GLU A 102 12.33 19.55 -7.00
C GLU A 102 12.72 18.29 -6.22
N ALA A 103 12.47 18.26 -4.92
CA ALA A 103 12.70 17.09 -4.10
C ALA A 103 11.83 15.90 -4.54
N ALA A 104 10.54 16.14 -4.81
CA ALA A 104 9.63 15.14 -5.31
C ALA A 104 10.04 14.61 -6.70
N ALA A 105 10.41 15.49 -7.64
CA ALA A 105 10.90 15.14 -8.97
C ALA A 105 12.14 14.22 -8.92
N ARG A 106 12.93 14.32 -7.84
CA ARG A 106 14.13 13.51 -7.60
C ARG A 106 13.89 12.25 -6.78
N GLY A 107 12.64 11.90 -6.47
CA GLY A 107 12.33 10.71 -5.67
C GLY A 107 12.71 10.86 -4.19
N LEU A 108 12.82 12.08 -3.66
CA LEU A 108 13.09 12.31 -2.23
C LEU A 108 11.80 12.24 -1.43
N GLY A 109 11.77 11.43 -0.36
CA GLY A 109 10.58 11.22 0.47
C GLY A 109 10.19 12.45 1.30
N TYR A 110 11.21 13.08 1.90
CA TYR A 110 11.06 14.21 2.80
C TYR A 110 11.97 15.37 2.42
N VAL A 111 11.52 16.57 2.77
CA VAL A 111 12.33 17.79 2.84
C VAL A 111 12.44 18.20 4.30
N TYR A 112 13.67 18.23 4.81
CA TYR A 112 14.01 18.76 6.12
C TYR A 112 14.45 20.22 6.01
N LEU A 113 14.37 20.96 7.10
CA LEU A 113 14.97 22.29 7.26
C LEU A 113 15.16 22.56 8.75
N TRP A 114 15.91 23.61 9.07
CA TRP A 114 15.98 24.16 10.43
C TRP A 114 15.62 25.63 10.38
N THR A 115 15.00 26.12 11.45
CA THR A 115 14.46 27.47 11.47
C THR A 115 14.30 28.01 12.90
N ARG A 116 14.30 29.34 13.03
CA ARG A 116 13.88 30.07 14.23
C ARG A 116 12.43 30.56 14.19
N VAL A 117 11.73 30.29 13.08
CA VAL A 117 10.33 30.71 12.86
C VAL A 117 9.47 29.50 12.49
N PRO A 118 9.36 28.50 13.39
CA PRO A 118 8.69 27.23 13.09
C PRO A 118 7.21 27.42 12.68
N GLU A 119 6.55 28.47 13.13
CA GLU A 119 5.15 28.80 12.83
C GLU A 119 4.92 29.06 11.34
N PHE A 120 5.89 29.71 10.68
CA PHE A 120 5.83 29.94 9.23
C PHE A 120 5.80 28.62 8.47
N TYR A 121 6.68 27.68 8.83
CA TYR A 121 6.81 26.39 8.17
C TYR A 121 5.70 25.42 8.58
N ALA A 122 5.20 25.49 9.82
CA ALA A 122 4.01 24.79 10.26
C ALA A 122 2.80 25.16 9.38
N GLY A 123 2.63 26.45 9.05
CA GLY A 123 1.63 26.93 8.07
C GLY A 123 1.85 26.47 6.62
N LEU A 124 2.98 25.83 6.33
CA LEU A 124 3.24 25.12 5.08
C LEU A 124 2.97 23.62 5.20
N GLY A 125 2.76 23.08 6.40
CA GLY A 125 2.59 21.65 6.67
C GLY A 125 3.87 20.93 7.10
N TYR A 126 4.92 21.67 7.45
CA TYR A 126 6.08 21.08 8.12
C TYR A 126 5.74 20.76 9.58
N ARG A 127 6.41 19.74 10.12
CA ARG A 127 6.30 19.33 11.51
C ARG A 127 7.68 19.30 12.13
N GLU A 128 7.76 19.52 13.45
CA GLU A 128 9.02 19.38 14.17
C GLU A 128 9.61 17.97 13.98
N ALA A 129 10.93 17.89 13.86
CA ALA A 129 11.64 16.66 13.59
C ALA A 129 12.98 16.64 14.34
N ARG A 130 13.55 15.43 14.45
CA ARG A 130 14.93 15.29 14.89
C ARG A 130 15.88 15.86 13.85
N ALA A 131 17.01 16.38 14.31
CA ALA A 131 18.06 16.87 13.44
C ALA A 131 18.58 15.75 12.53
N VAL A 132 18.81 16.08 11.26
CA VAL A 132 19.40 15.15 10.30
C VAL A 132 20.75 15.67 9.79
N PRO A 133 21.77 14.81 9.67
CA PRO A 133 23.02 15.22 9.04
C PRO A 133 22.78 15.53 7.56
N LEU A 134 23.55 16.44 6.98
CA LEU A 134 23.57 16.68 5.54
C LEU A 134 24.76 15.98 4.91
N ARG A 135 24.56 15.33 3.75
CA ARG A 135 25.68 14.81 2.98
C ARG A 135 26.49 15.98 2.44
N ARG A 136 27.75 16.05 2.82
CA ARG A 136 28.70 17.02 2.26
C ARG A 136 29.23 16.48 0.93
N GLY A 137 29.23 17.30 -0.12
CA GLY A 137 29.75 16.90 -1.44
C GLY A 137 31.21 16.43 -1.41
N SER A 138 31.99 16.85 -0.40
CA SER A 138 33.37 16.38 -0.19
C SER A 138 33.45 14.88 0.10
N ALA A 139 32.45 14.29 0.75
CA ALA A 139 32.45 12.85 1.05
C ALA A 139 32.27 12.00 -0.23
N ALA A 140 31.56 12.53 -1.24
CA ALA A 140 31.39 11.86 -2.52
C ALA A 140 32.67 11.84 -3.39
N LYS A 141 33.64 12.70 -3.08
CA LYS A 141 34.93 12.77 -3.78
C LYS A 141 36.01 11.88 -3.15
N LEU A 142 35.70 11.26 -2.01
CA LEU A 142 36.64 10.33 -1.37
C LEU A 142 36.57 8.97 -2.07
N PRO A 143 37.71 8.40 -2.51
CA PRO A 143 37.72 7.04 -3.03
C PRO A 143 37.31 6.05 -1.93
N GLU A 144 36.70 4.92 -2.30
CA GLU A 144 36.15 3.92 -1.38
C GLU A 144 37.10 3.51 -0.23
N PRO A 145 38.42 3.30 -0.45
CA PRO A 145 39.35 3.02 0.65
C PRO A 145 39.47 4.14 1.68
N ALA A 146 39.37 5.41 1.24
CA ALA A 146 39.40 6.57 2.13
C ALA A 146 38.10 6.71 2.91
N VAL A 147 36.95 6.36 2.32
CA VAL A 147 35.67 6.29 3.03
C VAL A 147 35.72 5.21 4.11
N LEU A 148 36.17 4.00 3.78
CA LEU A 148 36.32 2.89 4.74
C LEU A 148 37.30 3.23 5.88
N ALA A 149 38.42 3.88 5.57
CA ALA A 149 39.36 4.35 6.58
C ALA A 149 38.74 5.41 7.49
N LEU A 150 37.94 6.34 6.93
CA LEU A 150 37.24 7.37 7.69
C LEU A 150 36.15 6.76 8.59
N GLU A 151 35.37 5.81 8.07
CA GLU A 151 34.35 5.09 8.82
C GLU A 151 34.97 4.27 9.96
N ALA A 152 36.06 3.55 9.71
CA ALA A 152 36.80 2.82 10.74
C ALA A 152 37.40 3.76 11.82
N ALA A 153 37.85 4.95 11.44
CA ALA A 153 38.34 5.96 12.38
C ALA A 153 37.20 6.61 13.18
N LEU A 154 36.03 6.80 12.56
CA LEU A 154 34.84 7.37 13.20
C LEU A 154 34.12 6.38 14.11
N LEU A 155 34.09 5.08 13.78
CA LEU A 155 33.57 4.01 14.65
C LEU A 155 34.34 3.92 15.97
N LYS A 156 35.63 4.30 15.97
CA LYS A 156 36.48 4.38 17.17
C LYS A 156 36.22 5.64 18.01
N ARG A 157 35.46 6.61 17.48
CA ARG A 157 35.10 7.84 18.18
C ARG A 157 33.64 7.78 18.59
N SER A 158 33.33 8.20 19.82
CA SER A 158 31.94 8.51 20.16
C SER A 158 31.40 9.48 19.10
N PRO A 159 30.16 9.29 18.60
CA PRO A 159 29.60 10.18 17.59
C PRO A 159 29.76 11.62 18.08
N PRO A 160 30.32 12.53 17.26
CA PRO A 160 30.44 13.92 17.67
C PRO A 160 29.03 14.38 18.07
N ALA A 161 28.94 15.10 19.19
CA ALA A 161 27.70 15.77 19.55
C ALA A 161 27.21 16.50 18.30
N PRO A 162 25.91 16.38 17.95
CA PRO A 162 25.36 17.13 16.82
C PRO A 162 25.82 18.58 16.98
N PRO A 163 26.21 19.27 15.89
CA PRO A 163 26.80 20.61 15.97
C PRO A 163 25.99 21.43 16.95
N GLU A 164 26.67 22.02 17.96
CA GLU A 164 26.03 22.78 19.03
C GLU A 164 24.98 23.69 18.38
N ARG A 165 23.73 23.43 18.73
CA ARG A 165 22.59 24.19 18.22
C ARG A 165 22.91 25.65 18.53
N GLU A 166 22.86 26.53 17.53
CA GLU A 166 22.65 27.94 17.88
C GLU A 166 21.31 27.96 18.62
N ASP A 167 21.30 28.44 19.87
CA ASP A 167 20.13 28.43 20.75
C ASP A 167 18.89 28.91 19.97
N GLY A 168 17.86 28.06 19.91
CA GLY A 168 16.56 28.36 19.30
C GLY A 168 16.29 27.79 17.90
N ASP A 169 17.23 27.10 17.26
CA ASP A 169 16.94 26.45 15.96
C ASP A 169 16.11 25.15 16.13
N VAL A 170 14.95 25.10 15.47
CA VAL A 170 14.04 23.94 15.44
C VAL A 170 14.15 23.25 14.08
N TRP A 171 14.39 21.95 14.08
CA TRP A 171 14.35 21.13 12.87
C TRP A 171 12.92 20.80 12.52
N MET A 172 12.58 20.93 11.25
CA MET A 172 11.27 20.58 10.74
C MET A 172 11.39 19.71 9.49
N ARG A 173 10.42 18.83 9.27
CA ARG A 173 10.33 18.00 8.07
C ARG A 173 8.94 18.08 7.46
N ARG A 174 8.88 17.84 6.16
CA ARG A 174 7.65 17.65 5.42
C ARG A 174 7.82 16.50 4.44
N ARG A 175 6.84 15.60 4.40
CA ARG A 175 6.72 14.61 3.35
C ARG A 175 6.37 15.27 2.02
N VAL A 176 7.13 14.98 0.98
CA VAL A 176 6.91 15.50 -0.39
C VAL A 176 6.58 14.41 -1.40
N LEU A 177 6.73 13.14 -1.02
CA LEU A 177 6.27 11.99 -1.80
C LEU A 177 5.34 11.10 -0.98
N ASP A 178 4.23 10.74 -1.61
CA ASP A 178 3.28 9.77 -1.07
C ASP A 178 3.72 8.32 -1.38
N ARG A 179 4.36 8.13 -2.54
CA ARG A 179 4.86 6.84 -3.04
C ARG A 179 6.24 7.01 -3.66
N CYS A 180 7.07 5.98 -3.59
CA CYS A 180 8.37 6.00 -4.24
C CYS A 180 8.25 5.49 -5.68
N ALA A 181 8.80 6.25 -6.64
CA ALA A 181 8.75 5.90 -8.06
C ALA A 181 9.69 4.75 -8.47
N ASP A 182 10.43 4.14 -7.54
CA ASP A 182 11.42 3.06 -7.81
C ASP A 182 10.80 1.77 -8.41
N GLY A 183 9.54 1.81 -8.85
CA GLY A 183 8.83 0.75 -9.54
C GLY A 183 8.27 -0.26 -8.55
N ALA A 184 6.96 -0.46 -8.61
CA ALA A 184 6.36 -1.69 -8.12
C ALA A 184 7.08 -2.83 -8.85
N ALA A 185 7.88 -3.59 -8.09
CA ALA A 185 8.59 -4.73 -8.63
C ALA A 185 8.01 -5.96 -7.95
N ASP A 186 7.59 -6.92 -8.76
CA ASP A 186 7.13 -8.18 -8.23
C ASP A 186 8.32 -8.92 -7.62
N VAL A 187 8.16 -9.39 -6.39
CA VAL A 187 9.09 -10.35 -5.82
C VAL A 187 8.76 -11.71 -6.45
N PRO A 188 9.69 -12.32 -7.22
CA PRO A 188 9.38 -13.55 -7.94
C PRO A 188 9.06 -14.69 -6.98
N ALA A 189 8.09 -15.53 -7.35
CA ALA A 189 7.74 -16.75 -6.63
C ALA A 189 8.95 -17.64 -6.32
N ALA A 190 9.91 -17.72 -7.25
CA ALA A 190 11.15 -18.47 -7.09
C ALA A 190 12.04 -17.91 -5.97
N ALA A 191 12.12 -16.59 -5.80
CA ALA A 191 12.88 -15.97 -4.72
C ALA A 191 12.26 -16.28 -3.35
N LEU A 192 10.92 -16.28 -3.26
CA LEU A 192 10.19 -16.68 -2.05
C LEU A 192 10.39 -18.15 -1.72
N ALA A 193 10.30 -19.03 -2.72
CA ALA A 193 10.51 -20.47 -2.55
C ALA A 193 11.95 -20.80 -2.14
N ALA A 194 12.93 -20.10 -2.72
CA ALA A 194 14.34 -20.24 -2.35
C ALA A 194 14.59 -19.78 -0.90
N ALA A 195 13.96 -18.66 -0.49
CA ALA A 195 14.06 -18.17 0.88
C ALA A 195 13.49 -19.19 1.90
N LEU A 196 12.50 -19.99 1.51
CA LEU A 196 11.92 -21.07 2.32
C LEU A 196 12.63 -22.43 2.15
N GLY A 197 13.81 -22.48 1.53
CA GLY A 197 14.68 -23.66 1.49
C GLY A 197 14.35 -24.74 0.44
N GLY A 198 13.51 -24.48 -0.58
CA GLY A 198 13.25 -25.39 -1.73
C GLY A 198 12.50 -26.71 -1.43
N GLY A 199 11.58 -27.11 -2.32
CA GLY A 199 10.84 -28.41 -2.28
C GLY A 199 9.46 -28.38 -1.59
N ALA A 200 8.43 -28.93 -2.28
CA ALA A 200 7.00 -29.11 -1.88
C ALA A 200 6.22 -27.91 -1.26
N VAL A 201 4.90 -27.92 -1.48
CA VAL A 201 3.97 -26.77 -1.55
C VAL A 201 4.01 -25.82 -0.35
N ALA A 202 4.74 -24.71 -0.48
CA ALA A 202 4.53 -23.54 0.36
C ALA A 202 3.16 -22.92 0.03
N VAL A 203 2.36 -22.62 1.07
CA VAL A 203 1.05 -22.00 0.89
C VAL A 203 1.25 -20.51 0.61
N GLY A 204 0.60 -20.00 -0.43
CA GLY A 204 0.55 -18.57 -0.73
C GLY A 204 1.63 -18.03 -1.67
N VAL A 205 2.54 -18.86 -2.21
CA VAL A 205 3.59 -18.40 -3.13
C VAL A 205 2.97 -17.85 -4.42
N ARG A 206 2.95 -16.52 -4.54
CA ARG A 206 2.60 -15.79 -5.76
C ARG A 206 3.56 -14.62 -5.94
N ALA A 207 3.68 -14.15 -7.19
CA ALA A 207 4.28 -12.84 -7.43
C ALA A 207 3.56 -11.82 -6.55
N PHE A 208 4.32 -11.05 -5.79
CA PHE A 208 3.77 -10.09 -4.85
C PHE A 208 4.32 -8.70 -5.17
N PRO A 209 3.44 -7.72 -5.45
CA PRO A 209 3.87 -6.37 -5.77
C PRO A 209 4.49 -5.73 -4.53
N TRP A 210 5.76 -5.38 -4.64
CA TRP A 210 6.46 -4.67 -3.58
C TRP A 210 6.34 -3.15 -3.76
N GLU A 211 5.99 -2.47 -2.68
CA GLU A 211 5.93 -1.00 -2.61
C GLU A 211 6.98 -0.50 -1.62
N ARG A 212 7.82 0.43 -2.06
CA ARG A 212 8.80 1.06 -1.18
C ARG A 212 8.10 1.98 -0.19
N GLN A 213 8.32 1.75 1.09
CA GLN A 213 7.92 2.66 2.16
C GLN A 213 8.67 3.99 2.03
N VAL A 214 7.94 5.10 2.22
CA VAL A 214 8.49 6.45 2.33
C VAL A 214 8.35 6.89 3.79
N GLY A 215 9.43 7.29 4.46
CA GLY A 215 9.36 7.67 5.88
C GLY A 215 8.89 6.55 6.80
N PRO A 216 8.25 6.87 7.94
CA PRO A 216 7.75 5.89 8.90
C PRO A 216 6.37 5.28 8.52
N SER A 217 6.10 5.10 7.23
CA SER A 217 4.79 4.64 6.71
C SER A 217 4.70 3.14 6.40
N CYS A 218 5.38 2.28 7.18
CA CYS A 218 5.43 0.84 6.93
C CYS A 218 4.04 0.19 6.83
N GLY A 219 3.08 0.63 7.67
CA GLY A 219 1.69 0.18 7.60
C GLY A 219 0.99 0.61 6.30
N CYS A 220 1.20 1.84 5.83
CA CYS A 220 0.66 2.30 4.54
C CYS A 220 1.24 1.49 3.37
N ALA A 221 2.54 1.18 3.41
CA ALA A 221 3.18 0.32 2.43
C ALA A 221 2.59 -1.10 2.47
N ALA A 222 2.42 -1.68 3.66
CA ALA A 222 1.79 -3.00 3.84
C ALA A 222 0.37 -3.05 3.25
N VAL A 223 -0.48 -2.06 3.54
CA VAL A 223 -1.83 -1.95 2.96
C VAL A 223 -1.78 -1.79 1.43
N THR A 224 -0.85 -1.00 0.92
CA THR A 224 -0.70 -0.79 -0.53
C THR A 224 -0.28 -2.06 -1.25
N MET A 225 0.72 -2.78 -0.72
CA MET A 225 1.14 -4.07 -1.27
C MET A 225 0.02 -5.11 -1.18
N ALA A 226 -0.70 -5.18 -0.06
CA ALA A 226 -1.86 -6.07 0.09
C ALA A 226 -2.97 -5.76 -0.91
N ALA A 227 -3.31 -4.48 -1.10
CA ALA A 227 -4.32 -4.06 -2.06
C ALA A 227 -3.94 -4.44 -3.49
N ALA A 228 -2.68 -4.20 -3.87
CA ALA A 228 -2.17 -4.54 -5.20
C ALA A 228 -2.12 -6.07 -5.41
N ALA A 229 -1.65 -6.84 -4.43
CA ALA A 229 -1.60 -8.30 -4.51
C ALA A 229 -3.00 -8.90 -4.64
N LEU A 230 -3.95 -8.40 -3.85
CA LEU A 230 -5.34 -8.81 -3.94
C LEU A 230 -5.92 -8.40 -5.29
N ALA A 231 -5.65 -7.20 -5.79
CA ALA A 231 -6.07 -6.71 -7.12
C ALA A 231 -5.57 -7.61 -8.26
N ALA A 232 -4.30 -8.01 -8.24
CA ALA A 232 -3.73 -8.93 -9.22
C ALA A 232 -4.40 -10.32 -9.16
N ALA A 233 -4.66 -10.84 -7.95
CA ALA A 233 -5.19 -12.19 -7.78
C ALA A 233 -6.63 -12.42 -8.26
N ALA A 234 -7.39 -11.37 -8.57
CA ALA A 234 -8.70 -11.53 -9.18
C ALA A 234 -8.84 -10.84 -10.54
N ALA A 235 -7.74 -10.38 -11.13
CA ALA A 235 -7.72 -10.29 -12.58
C ALA A 235 -7.97 -11.71 -13.11
N PRO A 236 -9.03 -11.95 -13.90
CA PRO A 236 -9.24 -13.27 -14.48
C PRO A 236 -7.99 -13.65 -15.28
N ASP A 237 -7.62 -14.93 -15.26
CA ASP A 237 -6.49 -15.49 -15.99
C ASP A 237 -6.82 -15.48 -17.50
N VAL A 238 -6.87 -14.28 -18.07
CA VAL A 238 -7.24 -14.01 -19.45
C VAL A 238 -5.96 -13.73 -20.22
N ALA A 239 -5.10 -14.74 -20.28
CA ALA A 239 -4.07 -14.79 -21.29
C ALA A 239 -4.74 -14.93 -22.67
N GLY A 240 -5.17 -13.83 -23.28
CA GLY A 240 -5.58 -13.81 -24.70
C GLY A 240 -6.78 -12.93 -25.10
N VAL A 241 -7.45 -12.24 -24.18
CA VAL A 241 -8.57 -11.35 -24.53
C VAL A 241 -8.30 -10.00 -23.89
N GLY A 242 -7.97 -9.00 -24.72
CA GLY A 242 -7.68 -7.65 -24.25
C GLY A 242 -8.87 -7.08 -23.49
N PHE A 243 -8.73 -6.92 -22.19
CA PHE A 243 -9.70 -6.19 -21.38
C PHE A 243 -9.34 -4.71 -21.36
N GLU A 244 -10.35 -3.88 -21.63
CA GLU A 244 -10.28 -2.44 -21.43
C GLU A 244 -10.08 -2.14 -19.94
N ALA A 245 -9.26 -1.12 -19.65
CA ALA A 245 -8.97 -0.67 -18.30
C ALA A 245 -10.26 -0.35 -17.53
N ALA A 246 -10.22 -0.48 -16.20
CA ALA A 246 -11.32 -0.10 -15.33
C ALA A 246 -11.88 1.30 -15.72
N PRO A 247 -13.21 1.52 -15.64
CA PRO A 247 -13.83 2.76 -16.08
C PRO A 247 -13.14 3.96 -15.42
N ALA A 248 -12.75 4.94 -16.25
CA ALA A 248 -12.01 6.14 -15.85
C ALA A 248 -12.73 6.99 -14.78
N ASP A 249 -14.01 6.72 -14.54
CA ASP A 249 -14.90 7.48 -13.67
C ASP A 249 -14.98 6.97 -12.22
N ALA A 250 -14.30 5.87 -11.88
CA ALA A 250 -14.19 5.48 -10.47
C ALA A 250 -13.39 6.57 -9.73
N ALA A 251 -14.06 7.30 -8.83
CA ALA A 251 -13.43 8.33 -8.01
C ALA A 251 -12.10 7.80 -7.45
N PRO A 252 -10.98 8.52 -7.64
CA PRO A 252 -9.66 7.99 -7.30
C PRO A 252 -9.67 7.60 -5.82
N GLN A 253 -9.59 6.29 -5.56
CA GLN A 253 -9.55 5.79 -4.19
C GLN A 253 -8.37 6.47 -3.48
N ALA A 254 -8.67 7.15 -2.37
CA ALA A 254 -7.67 7.82 -1.58
C ALA A 254 -6.46 6.90 -1.33
N GLY A 255 -5.25 7.44 -1.45
CA GLY A 255 -4.03 6.69 -1.12
C GLY A 255 -4.05 6.23 0.33
N ALA A 256 -3.32 5.16 0.66
CA ALA A 256 -3.25 4.65 2.03
C ALA A 256 -2.74 5.72 3.01
N LEU A 257 -1.81 6.56 2.58
CA LEU A 257 -1.33 7.71 3.35
C LEU A 257 -2.45 8.74 3.60
N ALA A 258 -3.21 9.13 2.57
CA ALA A 258 -4.32 10.06 2.74
C ALA A 258 -5.37 9.54 3.72
N ALA A 259 -5.68 8.24 3.65
CA ALA A 259 -6.56 7.58 4.61
C ALA A 259 -5.97 7.57 6.04
N ALA A 260 -4.65 7.32 6.18
CA ALA A 260 -3.98 7.38 7.48
C ALA A 260 -4.02 8.79 8.07
N LEU A 261 -3.72 9.82 7.27
CA LEU A 261 -3.78 11.22 7.69
C LEU A 261 -5.19 11.63 8.13
N ALA A 262 -6.23 11.15 7.44
CA ALA A 262 -7.63 11.37 7.83
C ALA A 262 -8.00 10.73 9.17
N LEU A 263 -7.28 9.68 9.59
CA LEU A 263 -7.43 9.05 10.91
C LEU A 263 -6.58 9.73 12.00
N GLY A 264 -5.89 10.83 11.68
CA GLY A 264 -5.04 11.55 12.62
C GLY A 264 -3.58 11.06 12.64
N SER A 265 -3.18 10.13 11.76
CA SER A 265 -1.78 9.77 11.60
C SER A 265 -0.96 11.01 11.22
N THR A 266 0.26 11.10 11.74
CA THR A 266 1.16 12.24 11.53
C THR A 266 1.84 12.18 10.17
N ASP A 267 2.39 11.01 9.85
CA ASP A 267 3.26 10.75 8.70
C ASP A 267 2.93 9.40 8.04
N GLY A 268 1.71 8.88 8.23
CA GLY A 268 1.33 7.53 7.77
C GLY A 268 1.84 6.41 8.69
N GLU A 269 2.34 6.78 9.87
CA GLU A 269 2.60 5.90 11.00
C GLU A 269 1.28 5.29 11.49
N LEU A 270 1.24 3.96 11.63
CA LEU A 270 0.04 3.22 12.02
C LEU A 270 0.36 2.32 13.20
N PHE A 271 0.46 2.88 14.41
CA PHE A 271 0.83 2.11 15.59
C PHE A 271 -0.34 1.33 16.24
N ASP A 272 -1.50 1.25 15.60
CA ASP A 272 -2.61 0.36 15.99
C ASP A 272 -3.02 -0.55 14.82
N ALA A 273 -3.16 -1.85 15.09
CA ALA A 273 -3.64 -2.83 14.13
C ALA A 273 -5.06 -2.50 13.62
N ARG A 274 -5.89 -1.84 14.45
CA ARG A 274 -7.21 -1.32 14.07
C ARG A 274 -7.07 -0.16 13.07
N ASP A 275 -6.07 0.70 13.23
CA ASP A 275 -5.82 1.79 12.27
C ASP A 275 -5.37 1.23 10.94
N LEU A 276 -4.49 0.22 10.93
CA LEU A 276 -4.13 -0.51 9.72
C LEU A 276 -5.38 -1.09 9.04
N ALA A 277 -6.28 -1.72 9.79
CA ALA A 277 -7.53 -2.26 9.26
C ALA A 277 -8.47 -1.17 8.73
N ARG A 278 -8.56 -0.01 9.39
CA ARG A 278 -9.35 1.15 8.92
C ARG A 278 -8.76 1.76 7.64
N VAL A 279 -7.45 1.93 7.56
CA VAL A 279 -6.75 2.37 6.34
C VAL A 279 -6.96 1.36 5.21
N ALA A 280 -6.90 0.07 5.49
CA ALA A 280 -7.22 -0.97 4.52
C ALA A 280 -8.67 -0.89 4.04
N ALA A 281 -9.63 -0.62 4.93
CA ALA A 281 -11.03 -0.42 4.58
C ALA A 281 -11.25 0.78 3.64
N ALA A 282 -10.58 1.90 3.90
CA ALA A 282 -10.59 3.06 3.01
C ALA A 282 -10.00 2.77 1.61
N ARG A 283 -9.22 1.69 1.49
CA ARG A 283 -8.66 1.17 0.23
C ARG A 283 -9.51 0.06 -0.40
N GLY A 284 -10.76 -0.11 0.06
CA GLY A 284 -11.67 -1.12 -0.45
C GLY A 284 -11.29 -2.55 -0.05
N LEU A 285 -10.51 -2.74 1.02
CA LEU A 285 -10.19 -4.06 1.58
C LEU A 285 -11.06 -4.35 2.81
N ARG A 286 -11.19 -5.61 3.16
CA ARG A 286 -11.68 -6.02 4.47
C ARG A 286 -10.48 -6.32 5.36
N GLY A 287 -10.29 -5.52 6.41
CA GLY A 287 -9.31 -5.78 7.47
C GLY A 287 -9.98 -6.45 8.67
N ALA A 288 -9.51 -7.63 9.06
CA ALA A 288 -9.91 -8.30 10.29
C ALA A 288 -8.70 -8.44 11.21
N VAL A 289 -8.82 -7.99 12.46
CA VAL A 289 -7.78 -8.15 13.46
C VAL A 289 -8.04 -9.46 14.21
N ALA A 290 -7.12 -10.42 14.11
CA ALA A 290 -7.16 -11.68 14.84
C ALA A 290 -6.17 -11.62 16.00
N ALA A 291 -6.60 -12.03 17.19
CA ALA A 291 -5.66 -12.36 18.27
C ALA A 291 -5.17 -13.80 18.10
N ALA A 292 -3.88 -14.02 18.30
CA ALA A 292 -3.31 -15.36 18.38
C ALA A 292 -2.20 -15.34 19.44
N ALA A 293 -2.43 -16.03 20.56
CA ALA A 293 -1.54 -15.97 21.73
C ALA A 293 -0.35 -16.95 21.68
N THR A 294 -0.28 -17.81 20.66
CA THR A 294 0.77 -18.83 20.52
C THR A 294 1.30 -18.90 19.11
N ALA A 295 2.57 -19.29 18.96
CA ALA A 295 3.21 -19.51 17.66
C ALA A 295 2.42 -20.51 16.77
N ASP A 296 1.86 -21.57 17.38
CA ASP A 296 1.02 -22.54 16.65
C ASP A 296 -0.27 -21.91 16.13
N ALA A 297 -0.91 -21.04 16.92
CA ALA A 297 -2.10 -20.31 16.49
C ALA A 297 -1.76 -19.30 15.38
N TRP A 298 -0.60 -18.63 15.46
CA TRP A 298 -0.08 -17.78 14.39
C TRP A 298 0.13 -18.57 13.10
N ARG A 299 0.83 -19.71 13.18
CA ARG A 299 1.07 -20.60 12.03
C ARG A 299 -0.23 -21.01 11.37
N ALA A 300 -1.19 -21.50 12.16
CA ALA A 300 -2.49 -21.93 11.65
C ALA A 300 -3.26 -20.76 10.99
N ALA A 301 -3.29 -19.58 11.62
CA ALA A 301 -3.99 -18.41 11.11
C ALA A 301 -3.36 -17.87 9.82
N ILE A 302 -2.03 -17.79 9.75
CA ILE A 302 -1.29 -17.36 8.55
C ILE A 302 -1.54 -18.35 7.40
N ALA A 303 -1.36 -19.65 7.65
CA ALA A 303 -1.56 -20.68 6.65
C ALA A 303 -3.00 -20.70 6.11
N ALA A 304 -4.00 -20.64 6.99
CA ALA A 304 -5.41 -20.60 6.59
C ALA A 304 -5.75 -19.34 5.77
N SER A 305 -5.22 -18.19 6.17
CA SER A 305 -5.46 -16.91 5.47
C SER A 305 -4.83 -16.90 4.08
N LEU A 306 -3.56 -17.33 3.96
CA LEU A 306 -2.86 -17.42 2.68
C LEU A 306 -3.52 -18.45 1.75
N ALA A 307 -3.96 -19.60 2.28
CA ALA A 307 -4.71 -20.61 1.52
C ALA A 307 -6.05 -20.05 0.98
N ALA A 308 -6.70 -19.17 1.74
CA ALA A 308 -7.92 -18.49 1.32
C ALA A 308 -7.67 -17.31 0.35
N GLY A 309 -6.42 -17.09 -0.08
CA GLY A 309 -6.03 -16.01 -0.98
C GLY A 309 -5.96 -14.63 -0.32
N ALA A 310 -6.15 -14.55 1.00
CA ALA A 310 -5.98 -13.33 1.77
C ALA A 310 -4.50 -12.96 1.90
N VAL A 311 -4.25 -11.78 2.47
CA VAL A 311 -2.93 -11.26 2.80
C VAL A 311 -2.88 -11.02 4.30
N VAL A 312 -1.81 -11.43 4.98
CA VAL A 312 -1.67 -11.21 6.41
C VAL A 312 -0.59 -10.17 6.65
N ALA A 313 -0.94 -9.09 7.35
CA ALA A 313 0.01 -8.11 7.85
C ALA A 313 0.13 -8.26 9.36
N PHE A 314 1.31 -7.99 9.91
CA PHE A 314 1.53 -8.04 11.36
C PHE A 314 2.63 -7.06 11.75
N ALA A 315 2.57 -6.58 12.98
CA ALA A 315 3.61 -5.75 13.55
C ALA A 315 4.76 -6.64 14.07
N TYR A 316 5.99 -6.17 13.94
CA TYR A 316 7.18 -6.81 14.50
C TYR A 316 8.22 -5.75 14.82
N ASP A 317 9.18 -6.10 15.66
CA ASP A 317 10.28 -5.24 16.03
C ASP A 317 11.49 -5.52 15.13
N ARG A 318 11.86 -4.51 14.33
CA ARG A 318 12.71 -4.68 13.16
C ARG A 318 14.20 -4.61 13.48
N GLY A 319 14.95 -5.53 12.86
CA GLY A 319 16.42 -5.54 12.82
C GLY A 319 17.05 -4.42 11.99
N GLU A 320 18.37 -4.46 11.86
CA GLU A 320 19.15 -3.54 11.05
C GLU A 320 19.19 -3.97 9.57
N ALA A 321 19.64 -3.07 8.69
CA ALA A 321 19.80 -3.45 7.27
C ALA A 321 20.76 -4.64 7.07
N SER A 322 21.77 -4.79 7.94
CA SER A 322 22.75 -5.88 7.91
C SER A 322 22.16 -7.26 8.21
N ASP A 323 21.05 -7.33 8.94
CA ASP A 323 20.34 -8.60 9.22
C ASP A 323 19.18 -8.86 8.25
N GLY A 324 19.04 -8.02 7.21
CA GLY A 324 17.94 -8.12 6.27
C GLY A 324 16.59 -7.70 6.85
N TYR A 325 16.59 -6.92 7.95
CA TYR A 325 15.41 -6.48 8.68
C TYR A 325 14.64 -7.62 9.35
N ALA A 326 15.37 -8.64 9.81
CA ALA A 326 14.80 -9.78 10.52
C ALA A 326 14.13 -9.35 11.84
N PRO A 327 13.18 -10.12 12.37
CA PRO A 327 12.62 -9.83 13.69
C PRO A 327 13.68 -9.96 14.77
N VAL A 328 13.80 -8.94 15.62
CA VAL A 328 14.78 -8.88 16.72
C VAL A 328 14.09 -8.49 18.01
N LYS A 329 14.76 -8.74 19.15
CA LYS A 329 14.29 -8.27 20.45
C LYS A 329 14.83 -6.88 20.75
N ARG A 330 14.02 -5.83 20.55
CA ARG A 330 14.37 -4.42 20.86
C ARG A 330 13.27 -3.74 21.67
N ARG A 331 12.46 -4.50 22.43
CA ARG A 331 11.43 -3.97 23.33
C ARG A 331 10.45 -3.01 22.62
N GLY A 332 10.17 -3.25 21.34
CA GLY A 332 9.25 -2.46 20.54
C GLY A 332 9.77 -1.09 20.07
N HIS A 333 11.02 -0.72 20.34
CA HIS A 333 11.58 0.56 19.90
C HIS A 333 11.64 0.72 18.38
N ARG A 334 11.52 -0.37 17.61
CA ARG A 334 11.46 -0.36 16.15
C ARG A 334 10.26 -1.16 15.64
N ALA A 335 9.08 -0.86 16.17
CA ALA A 335 7.83 -1.40 15.65
C ALA A 335 7.65 -1.06 14.16
N HIS A 336 7.42 -2.09 13.35
CA HIS A 336 7.25 -2.04 11.90
C HIS A 336 6.20 -3.04 11.44
N TYR A 337 5.66 -2.89 10.23
CA TYR A 337 4.77 -3.88 9.61
C TYR A 337 5.43 -4.65 8.49
N ALA A 338 5.29 -5.97 8.53
CA ALA A 338 5.57 -6.85 7.40
C ALA A 338 4.28 -7.50 6.90
N VAL A 339 4.33 -7.97 5.66
CA VAL A 339 3.26 -8.72 5.02
C VAL A 339 3.74 -10.15 4.79
N ALA A 340 3.06 -11.14 5.38
CA ALA A 340 3.29 -12.55 5.06
C ALA A 340 2.84 -12.82 3.63
N VAL A 341 3.74 -13.42 2.85
CA VAL A 341 3.48 -13.77 1.45
C VAL A 341 3.55 -15.27 1.20
N ALA A 342 4.26 -16.02 2.04
CA ALA A 342 4.26 -17.48 1.99
C ALA A 342 4.57 -18.09 3.36
N ILE A 343 4.13 -19.34 3.57
CA ILE A 343 4.47 -20.12 4.76
C ILE A 343 4.79 -21.57 4.40
N ARG A 344 5.80 -22.13 5.07
CA ARG A 344 6.20 -23.55 4.95
C ARG A 344 6.62 -24.08 6.32
N GLY A 345 5.85 -25.04 6.83
CA GLY A 345 6.05 -25.51 8.20
C GLY A 345 5.91 -24.32 9.16
N ASP A 346 6.96 -24.05 9.94
CA ASP A 346 6.99 -22.91 10.85
C ASP A 346 7.62 -21.64 10.25
N ALA A 347 8.26 -21.74 9.08
CA ALA A 347 8.93 -20.62 8.43
C ALA A 347 7.95 -19.78 7.59
N VAL A 348 7.96 -18.46 7.81
CA VAL A 348 7.14 -17.47 7.11
C VAL A 348 8.06 -16.56 6.30
N ALA A 349 7.80 -16.47 5.00
CA ALA A 349 8.42 -15.48 4.14
C ALA A 349 7.54 -14.22 4.13
N CYS A 350 8.16 -13.08 4.39
CA CYS A 350 7.46 -11.80 4.52
C CYS A 350 8.15 -10.72 3.68
N LEU A 351 7.37 -9.71 3.32
CA LEU A 351 7.85 -8.51 2.64
C LEU A 351 7.68 -7.28 3.53
N HIS A 352 8.68 -6.41 3.47
CA HIS A 352 8.74 -5.16 4.22
C HIS A 352 9.00 -4.00 3.24
N GLY A 353 8.41 -2.82 3.47
CA GLY A 353 8.54 -1.68 2.55
C GLY A 353 9.96 -1.11 2.41
N LEU A 354 10.91 -1.51 3.26
CA LEU A 354 12.32 -1.10 3.19
C LEU A 354 13.20 -2.06 2.37
N SER A 355 12.71 -3.24 2.00
CA SER A 355 13.51 -4.26 1.30
C SER A 355 12.67 -5.08 0.34
N ARG A 356 13.17 -5.25 -0.89
CA ARG A 356 12.66 -6.24 -1.85
C ARG A 356 13.06 -7.67 -1.51
N ARG A 357 14.14 -7.83 -0.73
CA ARG A 357 14.58 -9.15 -0.27
C ARG A 357 13.56 -9.65 0.75
N PRO A 358 12.97 -10.83 0.56
CA PRO A 358 12.10 -11.44 1.55
C PRO A 358 12.86 -11.62 2.86
N LEU A 359 12.21 -11.25 3.96
CA LEU A 359 12.65 -11.69 5.28
C LEU A 359 12.02 -13.05 5.55
N VAL A 360 12.76 -13.92 6.23
CA VAL A 360 12.29 -15.24 6.64
C VAL A 360 12.46 -15.34 8.14
N ALA A 361 11.40 -15.72 8.82
CA ALA A 361 11.36 -15.92 10.25
C ALA A 361 10.43 -17.07 10.60
N THR A 362 10.64 -17.69 11.75
CA THR A 362 9.71 -18.66 12.33
C THR A 362 8.47 -17.95 12.90
N CYS A 363 7.35 -18.67 13.02
CA CYS A 363 6.16 -18.13 13.68
C CYS A 363 6.45 -17.76 15.14
N ALA A 364 7.32 -18.52 15.81
CA ALA A 364 7.76 -18.21 17.16
C ALA A 364 8.56 -16.90 17.25
N GLU A 365 9.49 -16.65 16.32
CA GLU A 365 10.24 -15.38 16.25
C GLU A 365 9.31 -14.20 15.98
N LEU A 366 8.37 -14.35 15.04
CA LEU A 366 7.39 -13.32 14.71
C LEU A 366 6.48 -12.99 15.89
N GLN A 367 5.92 -14.02 16.53
CA GLN A 367 5.05 -13.85 17.69
C GLN A 367 5.81 -13.22 18.85
N ALA A 368 7.01 -13.71 19.18
CA ALA A 368 7.83 -13.13 20.25
C ALA A 368 8.21 -11.67 19.96
N SER A 369 8.50 -11.36 18.69
CA SER A 369 8.83 -10.00 18.26
C SER A 369 7.63 -9.05 18.33
N ASN A 370 6.43 -9.56 18.06
CA ASN A 370 5.18 -8.82 18.14
C ASN A 370 4.72 -8.60 19.60
N ALA A 371 4.84 -9.61 20.46
CA ALA A 371 4.43 -9.54 21.86
C ALA A 371 5.18 -8.46 22.65
N GLN A 372 6.50 -8.33 22.44
CA GLN A 372 7.32 -7.31 23.11
C GLN A 372 7.00 -5.86 22.69
N ILE A 373 6.21 -5.64 21.62
CA ILE A 373 5.82 -4.27 21.24
C ILE A 373 4.93 -3.64 22.32
N ALA A 374 4.21 -4.46 23.09
CA ALA A 374 3.46 -4.00 24.26
C ALA A 374 4.35 -3.67 25.48
N GLU A 375 5.64 -4.03 25.46
CA GLU A 375 6.59 -3.77 26.56
C GLU A 375 7.28 -2.40 26.47
N VAL A 376 6.97 -1.59 25.44
CA VAL A 376 7.54 -0.24 25.29
C VAL A 376 7.09 0.62 26.46
N ASP A 377 8.06 1.21 27.17
CA ASP A 377 7.81 2.16 28.24
C ASP A 377 7.02 3.37 27.68
N PRO A 378 5.82 3.68 28.22
CA PRO A 378 5.04 4.84 27.84
C PRO A 378 5.81 6.17 27.89
N ASP A 379 6.79 6.26 28.80
CA ASP A 379 7.56 7.50 29.06
C ASP A 379 8.77 7.65 28.11
N GLU A 380 9.31 6.56 27.54
CA GLU A 380 10.44 6.63 26.59
C GLU A 380 10.01 6.83 25.13
N ALA A 381 8.74 6.55 24.84
CA ALA A 381 8.18 6.67 23.51
C ALA A 381 7.30 7.91 23.42
N ALA A 382 7.77 8.95 22.71
CA ALA A 382 6.96 10.13 22.35
C ALA A 382 5.62 9.78 21.63
N TRP A 383 5.45 8.53 21.21
CA TRP A 383 4.27 7.97 20.56
C TRP A 383 3.41 7.07 21.48
N ALA A 384 3.90 6.66 22.65
CA ALA A 384 3.19 5.78 23.57
C ALA A 384 2.18 6.51 24.49
N ALA A 385 2.19 7.85 24.50
CA ALA A 385 1.10 8.65 25.06
C ALA A 385 -0.23 8.46 24.29
N ALA A 386 -0.20 7.91 23.08
CA ALA A 386 -1.39 7.50 22.34
C ALA A 386 -1.80 6.07 22.73
N ALA A 387 -2.70 5.99 23.72
CA ALA A 387 -3.66 4.91 24.02
C ALA A 387 -3.36 3.49 23.49
N GLU A 388 -3.18 2.54 24.42
CA GLU A 388 -3.36 1.08 24.22
C GLU A 388 -2.87 0.56 22.85
N LEU A 389 -1.55 0.41 22.68
CA LEU A 389 -0.97 -0.22 21.49
C LEU A 389 -1.54 -1.63 21.30
N ASN A 390 -2.63 -1.75 20.55
CA ASN A 390 -3.31 -3.00 20.24
C ASN A 390 -2.60 -3.75 19.09
N LEU A 391 -1.27 -3.77 19.16
CA LEU A 391 -0.38 -4.45 18.22
C LEU A 391 0.00 -5.85 18.71
N ALA A 392 0.05 -6.05 20.02
CA ALA A 392 0.54 -7.28 20.62
C ALA A 392 -0.43 -8.46 20.42
N ASP A 393 0.16 -9.59 20.06
CA ASP A 393 -0.45 -10.85 19.64
C ASP A 393 -1.54 -10.68 18.58
N ARG A 394 -1.41 -9.66 17.71
CA ARG A 394 -2.37 -9.39 16.63
C ARG A 394 -1.82 -9.66 15.24
N LEU A 395 -2.66 -10.33 14.44
CA LEU A 395 -2.55 -10.43 12.99
C LEU A 395 -3.63 -9.58 12.34
N VAL A 396 -3.31 -8.87 11.27
CA VAL A 396 -4.30 -8.17 10.44
C VAL A 396 -4.47 -8.94 9.15
N VAL A 397 -5.60 -9.62 9.02
CA VAL A 397 -6.00 -10.34 7.82
C VAL A 397 -6.69 -9.37 6.87
N LEU A 398 -6.04 -9.12 5.74
CA LEU A 398 -6.51 -8.27 4.66
C LEU A 398 -7.04 -9.15 3.54
N SER A 399 -8.32 -8.97 3.21
CA SER A 399 -8.98 -9.72 2.14
C SER A 399 -9.75 -8.78 1.25
N ARG A 400 -10.08 -9.21 0.02
CA ARG A 400 -11.09 -8.48 -0.74
C ARG A 400 -12.42 -8.59 0.01
N PRO A 401 -13.24 -7.53 0.03
CA PRO A 401 -14.65 -7.70 0.33
C PRO A 401 -15.16 -8.77 -0.65
N ARG A 402 -15.81 -9.82 -0.12
CA ARG A 402 -16.48 -10.79 -1.00
C ARG A 402 -17.47 -9.98 -1.83
N PRO A 403 -17.49 -10.13 -3.17
CA PRO A 403 -18.46 -9.42 -4.00
C PRO A 403 -19.84 -9.68 -3.44
N ALA A 404 -20.67 -8.63 -3.42
CA ALA A 404 -22.02 -8.70 -2.88
C ALA A 404 -22.92 -9.67 -3.68
N CYS A 405 -22.53 -10.02 -4.92
CA CYS A 405 -23.30 -10.84 -5.84
C CYS A 405 -22.78 -12.28 -5.96
N ALA A 406 -23.71 -13.17 -6.34
CA ALA A 406 -23.51 -14.61 -6.43
C ALA A 406 -22.62 -15.01 -7.62
N ARG A 407 -21.75 -16.00 -7.45
CA ARG A 407 -21.06 -16.66 -8.58
C ARG A 407 -21.88 -17.85 -9.06
N VAL A 408 -22.22 -17.91 -10.35
CA VAL A 408 -22.96 -19.03 -10.96
C VAL A 408 -22.08 -19.77 -11.95
N ALA A 409 -22.00 -21.10 -11.84
CA ALA A 409 -21.29 -21.96 -12.79
C ALA A 409 -22.16 -23.16 -13.22
N LEU A 410 -22.30 -23.36 -14.54
CA LEU A 410 -23.05 -24.45 -15.16
C LEU A 410 -22.08 -25.50 -15.73
N SER A 411 -22.32 -26.77 -15.44
CA SER A 411 -21.63 -27.91 -16.04
C SER A 411 -22.62 -28.86 -16.69
N VAL A 412 -22.26 -29.40 -17.86
CA VAL A 412 -23.10 -30.31 -18.64
C VAL A 412 -22.39 -31.66 -18.75
N ARG A 413 -23.05 -32.74 -18.34
CA ARG A 413 -22.51 -34.11 -18.47
C ARG A 413 -23.52 -35.02 -19.16
N LYS A 414 -23.05 -35.87 -20.07
CA LYS A 414 -23.84 -36.94 -20.66
C LYS A 414 -23.76 -38.16 -19.74
N ALA A 415 -24.90 -38.74 -19.36
CA ALA A 415 -25.01 -39.92 -18.49
C ALA A 415 -25.82 -41.03 -19.19
N GLY A 416 -25.20 -42.19 -19.38
CA GLY A 416 -25.81 -43.38 -19.98
C GLY A 416 -24.76 -44.31 -20.60
N GLY A 417 -24.88 -45.61 -20.35
CA GLY A 417 -24.10 -46.65 -21.06
C GLY A 417 -24.77 -47.06 -22.37
N LEU A 418 -24.06 -47.85 -23.19
CA LEU A 418 -24.49 -48.31 -24.53
C LEU A 418 -25.92 -48.91 -24.60
N LEU A 419 -26.49 -49.33 -23.46
CA LEU A 419 -27.78 -50.02 -23.37
C LEU A 419 -28.96 -49.18 -22.84
N PHE A 420 -28.77 -47.90 -22.48
CA PHE A 420 -29.84 -47.03 -21.96
C PHE A 420 -29.92 -45.68 -22.71
N PRO A 421 -31.09 -45.01 -22.75
CA PRO A 421 -31.24 -43.70 -23.41
C PRO A 421 -30.28 -42.65 -22.80
N SER A 422 -29.67 -41.85 -23.68
CA SER A 422 -28.70 -40.81 -23.30
C SER A 422 -29.37 -39.73 -22.45
N LYS A 423 -29.09 -39.69 -21.15
CA LYS A 423 -29.51 -38.58 -20.29
C LYS A 423 -28.47 -37.47 -20.37
N VAL A 424 -28.92 -36.22 -20.38
CA VAL A 424 -28.04 -35.06 -20.16
C VAL A 424 -28.34 -34.53 -18.77
N VAL A 425 -27.29 -34.39 -17.99
CA VAL A 425 -27.33 -33.85 -16.64
C VAL A 425 -26.76 -32.44 -16.71
N LEU A 426 -27.62 -31.46 -16.43
CA LEU A 426 -27.20 -30.08 -16.21
C LEU A 426 -27.00 -29.91 -14.71
N ARG A 427 -25.80 -29.48 -14.33
CA ARG A 427 -25.47 -29.19 -12.94
C ARG A 427 -25.08 -27.74 -12.81
N TRP A 428 -25.90 -27.01 -12.09
CA TRP A 428 -25.66 -25.63 -11.71
C TRP A 428 -24.98 -25.59 -10.35
N SER A 429 -24.09 -24.63 -10.15
CA SER A 429 -23.41 -24.39 -8.88
C SER A 429 -23.39 -22.90 -8.58
N PHE A 430 -23.75 -22.55 -7.35
CA PHE A 430 -23.91 -21.16 -6.90
C PHE A 430 -23.01 -20.91 -5.70
N GLU A 431 -22.43 -19.72 -5.65
CA GLU A 431 -21.67 -19.21 -4.49
C GLU A 431 -22.27 -17.86 -4.10
N LEU A 432 -23.00 -17.80 -2.99
CA LEU A 432 -23.68 -16.57 -2.56
C LEU A 432 -22.81 -15.72 -1.63
N GLY A 433 -22.71 -14.43 -1.92
CA GLY A 433 -22.15 -13.44 -1.01
C GLY A 433 -22.98 -13.30 0.26
N GLY A 434 -22.35 -12.96 1.40
CA GLY A 434 -23.01 -12.93 2.71
C GLY A 434 -24.14 -11.89 2.86
N ALA A 435 -24.28 -10.95 1.91
CA ALA A 435 -25.35 -9.96 1.86
C ALA A 435 -26.49 -10.34 0.91
N ALA A 436 -26.36 -11.43 0.13
CA ALA A 436 -27.40 -11.89 -0.78
C ALA A 436 -28.57 -12.47 0.02
N ARG A 437 -29.77 -11.89 -0.16
CA ARG A 437 -30.99 -12.33 0.54
C ARG A 437 -31.86 -13.28 -0.29
N ALA A 438 -31.74 -13.27 -1.63
CA ALA A 438 -32.49 -14.14 -2.55
C ALA A 438 -31.69 -14.41 -3.84
N VAL A 439 -32.01 -15.51 -4.55
CA VAL A 439 -31.49 -15.87 -5.89
C VAL A 439 -32.64 -16.42 -6.73
N ALA A 440 -32.88 -15.84 -7.91
CA ALA A 440 -33.80 -16.39 -8.90
C ALA A 440 -33.01 -17.08 -10.04
N LEU A 441 -33.55 -18.17 -10.59
CA LEU A 441 -32.93 -18.94 -11.67
C LEU A 441 -33.93 -19.29 -12.75
N THR A 442 -33.61 -18.92 -13.99
CA THR A 442 -34.43 -19.21 -15.16
C THR A 442 -33.66 -20.06 -16.17
N ALA A 443 -34.22 -21.20 -16.58
CA ALA A 443 -33.63 -22.07 -17.60
C ALA A 443 -34.62 -22.30 -18.76
N SER A 444 -34.18 -22.10 -20.00
CA SER A 444 -35.00 -22.37 -21.19
C SER A 444 -34.35 -23.41 -22.10
N LEU A 445 -35.11 -24.44 -22.49
CA LEU A 445 -34.74 -25.33 -23.60
C LEU A 445 -35.56 -24.93 -24.83
N ARG A 446 -34.94 -24.86 -26.02
CA ARG A 446 -35.64 -24.55 -27.28
C ARG A 446 -36.71 -25.61 -27.58
N LYS A 447 -37.91 -25.36 -27.04
CA LYS A 447 -39.25 -25.90 -27.29
C LYS A 447 -40.12 -25.99 -26.01
N LYS A 448 -39.58 -25.75 -24.80
CA LYS A 448 -40.37 -25.56 -23.56
C LYS A 448 -39.59 -24.68 -22.56
N THR A 449 -40.23 -23.62 -22.05
CA THR A 449 -39.70 -22.77 -20.97
C THR A 449 -40.13 -23.36 -19.61
N ARG A 450 -39.25 -23.36 -18.61
CA ARG A 450 -39.59 -23.66 -17.21
C ARG A 450 -38.87 -22.65 -16.30
N GLU A 451 -39.63 -21.97 -15.46
CA GLU A 451 -39.12 -21.16 -14.35
C GLU A 451 -39.06 -22.00 -13.08
N ILE A 452 -38.05 -21.76 -12.22
CA ILE A 452 -37.93 -22.40 -10.91
C ILE A 452 -37.64 -21.32 -9.87
N GLU A 453 -38.55 -21.18 -8.91
CA GLU A 453 -38.47 -20.24 -7.78
C GLU A 453 -38.11 -20.99 -6.49
N VAL A 454 -37.28 -20.41 -5.62
CA VAL A 454 -36.89 -21.02 -4.33
C VAL A 454 -36.74 -19.95 -3.24
N ASP A 455 -37.76 -19.76 -2.37
CA ASP A 455 -37.65 -19.63 -0.90
C ASP A 455 -39.00 -19.40 -0.18
N GLY A 456 -39.06 -19.70 1.13
CA GLY A 456 -40.26 -19.80 1.99
C GLY A 456 -40.97 -18.51 2.44
N GLU A 457 -41.59 -17.81 1.49
CA GLU A 457 -42.98 -17.35 1.66
C GLU A 457 -43.86 -18.20 0.75
N ALA A 458 -45.15 -18.38 1.08
CA ALA A 458 -46.01 -19.31 0.35
C ALA A 458 -46.03 -18.95 -1.16
N LEU A 459 -45.45 -19.84 -1.97
CA LEU A 459 -45.53 -19.78 -3.43
C LEU A 459 -46.99 -20.00 -3.85
N SER A 460 -47.75 -18.91 -3.90
CA SER A 460 -48.97 -18.84 -4.65
C SER A 460 -48.60 -18.51 -6.10
N ARG A 461 -49.19 -19.25 -7.05
CA ARG A 461 -49.28 -18.78 -8.44
C ARG A 461 -49.88 -17.39 -8.41
N GLY A 462 -49.52 -16.55 -9.37
CA GLY A 462 -50.05 -15.18 -9.53
C GLY A 462 -51.57 -15.07 -9.72
N ASP A 463 -52.35 -16.13 -9.52
CA ASP A 463 -53.81 -16.13 -9.36
C ASP A 463 -54.27 -16.36 -7.90
N GLY A 464 -53.34 -16.48 -6.95
CA GLY A 464 -53.59 -16.83 -5.54
C GLY A 464 -53.62 -18.33 -5.24
N ALA A 465 -53.30 -19.24 -6.19
CA ALA A 465 -53.35 -20.69 -5.96
C ALA A 465 -51.95 -21.32 -5.74
N ALA A 466 -51.75 -22.07 -4.65
CA ALA A 466 -50.50 -22.79 -4.39
C ALA A 466 -50.16 -23.83 -5.48
N PHE A 467 -48.89 -23.98 -5.85
CA PHE A 467 -48.47 -25.07 -6.74
C PHE A 467 -48.52 -26.42 -6.02
N ARG A 468 -49.18 -27.40 -6.65
CA ARG A 468 -49.06 -28.81 -6.30
C ARG A 468 -47.83 -29.42 -6.97
N ASP A 469 -46.98 -29.96 -6.10
CA ASP A 469 -45.96 -30.95 -6.36
C ASP A 469 -46.50 -32.07 -7.25
N ASP A 470 -45.76 -32.43 -8.30
CA ASP A 470 -45.65 -33.81 -8.77
C ASP A 470 -44.61 -33.92 -9.89
N ARG A 471 -43.53 -34.63 -9.56
CA ARG A 471 -42.48 -35.24 -10.40
C ARG A 471 -41.12 -34.52 -10.44
N ALA A 472 -40.36 -34.89 -9.41
CA ALA A 472 -38.90 -35.07 -9.37
C ALA A 472 -38.04 -33.84 -9.68
N SER A 473 -37.91 -32.98 -8.68
CA SER A 473 -36.80 -32.04 -8.56
C SER A 473 -36.02 -32.42 -7.30
N ARG A 474 -34.81 -32.98 -7.43
CA ARG A 474 -33.92 -33.13 -6.27
C ARG A 474 -33.15 -31.83 -6.10
N PHE A 475 -33.58 -31.02 -5.14
CA PHE A 475 -32.92 -29.79 -4.72
C PHE A 475 -31.78 -30.12 -3.74
N SER A 476 -30.63 -29.49 -3.91
CA SER A 476 -29.60 -29.42 -2.87
C SER A 476 -29.38 -27.96 -2.50
N TRP A 477 -29.57 -27.65 -1.22
CA TRP A 477 -29.39 -26.31 -0.66
C TRP A 477 -28.59 -26.34 0.62
N THR A 478 -27.72 -25.35 0.80
CA THR A 478 -27.19 -24.94 2.10
C THR A 478 -26.57 -23.55 1.94
N ARG A 479 -26.78 -22.60 2.91
CA ARG A 479 -26.65 -21.08 2.97
C ARG A 479 -25.27 -20.34 3.06
N HIS A 480 -24.79 -19.65 4.11
CA HIS A 480 -23.39 -19.10 4.19
C HIS A 480 -22.27 -20.14 4.39
N GLY A 481 -21.24 -20.27 3.52
CA GLY A 481 -20.26 -21.37 3.70
C GLY A 481 -20.89 -22.75 3.47
N HIS A 482 -21.46 -22.91 2.29
CA HIS A 482 -22.67 -23.69 2.09
C HIS A 482 -22.93 -23.60 0.55
N ARG A 483 -23.28 -24.72 -0.09
CA ARG A 483 -23.14 -24.93 -1.55
C ARG A 483 -24.41 -25.58 -2.10
N PHE A 484 -24.95 -25.03 -3.17
CA PHE A 484 -26.17 -25.52 -3.82
C PHE A 484 -25.79 -26.24 -5.11
N ALA A 485 -26.39 -27.40 -5.34
CA ALA A 485 -26.30 -28.11 -6.61
C ALA A 485 -27.73 -28.44 -7.04
N LEU A 486 -28.17 -27.78 -8.10
CA LEU A 486 -29.38 -28.17 -8.80
C LEU A 486 -28.96 -29.17 -9.89
N GLU A 487 -29.39 -30.42 -9.74
CA GLU A 487 -29.20 -31.45 -10.75
C GLU A 487 -30.53 -31.67 -11.47
N GLU A 488 -30.59 -31.21 -12.72
CA GLU A 488 -31.73 -31.50 -13.57
C GLU A 488 -31.38 -32.63 -14.54
N ARG A 489 -32.17 -33.70 -14.48
CA ARG A 489 -32.04 -34.85 -15.38
C ARG A 489 -33.08 -34.73 -16.47
N LEU A 490 -32.59 -34.49 -17.69
CA LEU A 490 -33.45 -34.43 -18.86
C LEU A 490 -33.47 -35.80 -19.52
N ASP A 491 -34.64 -36.44 -19.52
CA ASP A 491 -34.90 -37.61 -20.35
C ASP A 491 -35.10 -37.12 -21.79
N LEU A 492 -34.06 -37.29 -22.61
CA LEU A 492 -34.12 -36.91 -24.01
C LEU A 492 -34.76 -38.04 -24.83
N PRO A 493 -35.72 -37.72 -25.72
CA PRO A 493 -36.25 -38.73 -26.63
C PRO A 493 -35.17 -39.27 -27.56
N LYS A 494 -35.25 -40.56 -27.92
CA LYS A 494 -34.32 -41.20 -28.88
C LYS A 494 -34.26 -40.38 -30.16
N GLY A 495 -33.06 -39.93 -30.54
CA GLY A 495 -32.81 -39.13 -31.76
C GLY A 495 -32.55 -37.63 -31.55
N ALA A 496 -32.66 -37.10 -30.33
CA ALA A 496 -32.42 -35.67 -30.04
C ALA A 496 -30.94 -35.23 -30.09
N GLU A 497 -29.98 -36.12 -30.37
CA GLU A 497 -28.55 -35.81 -30.37
C GLU A 497 -28.11 -34.81 -31.45
N ALA A 498 -28.88 -34.66 -32.52
CA ALA A 498 -28.51 -33.84 -33.68
C ALA A 498 -28.79 -32.33 -33.55
N ALA A 499 -29.56 -31.88 -32.56
CA ALA A 499 -29.98 -30.48 -32.44
C ALA A 499 -29.32 -29.77 -31.23
N ARG A 500 -28.00 -29.53 -31.30
CA ARG A 500 -27.27 -28.82 -30.25
C ARG A 500 -26.94 -27.38 -30.64
N ARG A 501 -27.55 -26.42 -29.94
CA ARG A 501 -26.98 -25.12 -29.56
C ARG A 501 -27.79 -24.57 -28.39
N PHE A 502 -27.19 -24.53 -27.21
CA PHE A 502 -27.72 -23.82 -26.05
C PHE A 502 -27.24 -22.36 -26.16
N ARG A 503 -28.11 -21.38 -25.96
CA ARG A 503 -27.75 -19.96 -25.93
C ARG A 503 -28.17 -19.41 -24.58
N LEU A 504 -27.21 -18.86 -23.84
CA LEU A 504 -27.41 -18.11 -22.61
C LEU A 504 -27.28 -16.63 -23.00
N SER A 505 -28.26 -15.77 -22.70
CA SER A 505 -28.05 -14.32 -22.69
C SER A 505 -28.22 -13.83 -21.26
N VAL A 506 -27.31 -12.98 -20.82
CA VAL A 506 -27.42 -12.19 -19.58
C VAL A 506 -27.35 -10.76 -20.09
N ASP A 507 -28.51 -10.11 -20.23
CA ASP A 507 -28.55 -8.73 -20.71
C ASP A 507 -28.42 -7.78 -19.51
N ASP A 508 -27.41 -6.91 -19.57
CA ASP A 508 -27.05 -5.92 -18.55
C ASP A 508 -28.17 -4.86 -18.33
N VAL A 509 -28.65 -4.70 -17.09
CA VAL A 509 -29.50 -3.58 -16.66
C VAL A 509 -29.05 -3.10 -15.26
N PRO A 510 -28.94 -1.77 -15.01
CA PRO A 510 -28.36 -1.21 -13.79
C PRO A 510 -29.22 -1.45 -12.54
N PHE A 511 -28.55 -1.73 -11.43
CA PHE A 511 -29.14 -1.95 -10.12
C PHE A 511 -29.52 -0.61 -9.46
N ASP A 512 -30.80 -0.44 -9.13
CA ASP A 512 -31.23 0.56 -8.15
C ASP A 512 -31.53 -0.16 -6.82
N VAL A 513 -30.70 0.08 -5.81
CA VAL A 513 -30.71 -0.68 -4.55
C VAL A 513 -31.67 0.00 -3.57
N GLY A 514 -32.97 -0.20 -3.78
CA GLY A 514 -33.98 0.05 -2.75
C GLY A 514 -33.89 -1.00 -1.63
N ALA A 515 -34.33 -0.64 -0.42
CA ALA A 515 -34.20 -1.40 0.82
C ALA A 515 -34.82 -2.83 0.85
N GLY A 516 -35.35 -3.32 -0.28
CA GLY A 516 -36.00 -4.62 -0.44
C GLY A 516 -35.15 -5.74 -1.08
N GLY A 517 -33.94 -5.47 -1.57
CA GLY A 517 -33.05 -6.50 -2.13
C GLY A 517 -33.00 -6.55 -3.67
N CYS A 518 -31.87 -7.03 -4.20
CA CYS A 518 -31.59 -7.10 -5.63
C CYS A 518 -32.21 -8.35 -6.27
N VAL A 519 -32.85 -8.18 -7.43
CA VAL A 519 -33.22 -9.26 -8.34
C VAL A 519 -32.29 -9.18 -9.55
N ALA A 520 -31.65 -10.30 -9.90
CA ALA A 520 -30.99 -10.49 -11.20
C ALA A 520 -31.78 -11.56 -11.94
N THR A 521 -32.19 -11.25 -13.17
CA THR A 521 -33.07 -12.10 -14.00
C THR A 521 -32.29 -13.11 -14.82
#